data_AF-A0A380P8I2-F1
#
_entry.id   AF-A0A380P8I2-F1
#
_cell.length_a   1.000
_cell.length_b   1.000
_cell.length_c   1.000
_cell.angle_alpha   90.00
_cell.angle_beta   90.00
_cell.angle_gamma   90.00
#
_symmetry.space_group_name_H-M   'P 1'
#
loop_
_entity.id
_entity.type
_entity.pdbx_description
1 polymer ?
#
loop_
_entity_poly.entity_id
_entity_poly.type
_entity_poly.pdbx_seq_one_letter_code
_entity_poly.pdbx_strand_id
1 'polypeptide(L)'
;MFDYIERFLDYLKVERQYSDDTQRAYKSDIYEFVQFLGETNDQDETVDLTAVTALDVRVFLSHLYERGDSTRTIARKVSSLRSFYEFLERNDAIDHNPFEGVQLKKRGNICHAIL
;
A
#
# COMPACT_ATOMS: atom_id res chain seq x y z
N MET A 1 -4.73 14.72 5.56
CA MET A 1 -3.68 13.77 5.14
C MET A 1 -3.27 12.81 6.25
N PHE A 2 -2.66 13.28 7.35
CA PHE A 2 -2.39 12.44 8.54
C PHE A 2 -3.68 11.88 9.18
N ASP A 3 -4.79 12.62 9.04
CA ASP A 3 -6.12 12.22 9.54
C ASP A 3 -6.54 10.81 9.09
N TYR A 4 -6.38 10.46 7.81
CA TYR A 4 -6.84 9.14 7.32
C TYR A 4 -6.01 7.98 7.87
N ILE A 5 -4.68 8.15 7.93
CA ILE A 5 -3.80 7.11 8.45
C ILE A 5 -4.03 6.93 9.95
N GLU A 6 -4.15 8.02 10.70
CA GLU A 6 -4.43 7.98 12.15
C GLU A 6 -5.80 7.35 12.43
N ARG A 7 -6.85 7.77 11.72
CA ARG A 7 -8.19 7.18 11.86
C ARG A 7 -8.22 5.70 11.50
N PHE A 8 -7.45 5.28 10.49
CA PHE A 8 -7.32 3.86 10.17
C PHE A 8 -6.59 3.08 11.27
N LEU A 9 -5.51 3.62 11.84
CA LEU A 9 -4.81 2.97 12.94
C LEU A 9 -5.67 2.86 14.19
N ASP A 10 -6.45 3.89 14.50
CA ASP A 10 -7.44 3.85 15.58
C ASP A 10 -8.52 2.81 15.30
N TYR A 11 -9.02 2.72 14.07
CA TYR A 11 -9.95 1.66 13.67
C TYR A 11 -9.33 0.25 13.84
N LEU A 12 -8.07 0.04 13.43
CA LEU A 12 -7.39 -1.25 13.64
C LEU A 12 -7.26 -1.60 15.13
N LYS A 13 -7.04 -0.59 15.98
CA LYS A 13 -6.89 -0.77 17.42
C LYS A 13 -8.22 -1.04 18.11
N VAL A 14 -9.23 -0.22 17.84
CA VAL A 14 -10.51 -0.21 18.57
C VAL A 14 -11.45 -1.28 18.04
N GLU A 15 -11.65 -1.34 16.72
CA GLU A 15 -12.64 -2.22 16.11
C GLU A 15 -12.07 -3.61 15.80
N ARG A 16 -10.79 -3.70 15.41
CA ARG A 16 -10.15 -4.97 15.03
C ARG A 16 -9.31 -5.59 16.14
N GLN A 17 -9.04 -4.86 17.23
CA GLN A 17 -8.22 -5.31 18.36
C GLN A 17 -6.85 -5.87 17.93
N TYR A 18 -6.27 -5.30 16.88
CA TYR A 18 -4.95 -5.74 16.40
C TYR A 18 -3.84 -5.34 17.36
N SER A 19 -2.85 -6.23 17.51
CA SER A 19 -1.68 -5.96 18.33
C SER A 19 -0.90 -4.75 17.83
N ASP A 20 -0.13 -4.11 18.74
CA ASP A 20 0.72 -2.97 18.40
C ASP A 20 1.72 -3.31 17.28
N ASP A 21 2.25 -4.54 17.26
CA ASP A 21 3.13 -5.02 16.19
C ASP A 21 2.43 -5.06 14.83
N THR A 22 1.16 -5.49 14.82
CA THR A 22 0.36 -5.52 13.60
C THR A 22 0.08 -4.08 13.14
N GLN A 23 -0.32 -3.18 14.04
CA GLN A 23 -0.54 -1.77 13.70
C GLN A 23 0.72 -1.11 13.14
N ARG A 24 1.89 -1.37 13.72
CA ARG A 24 3.18 -0.88 13.22
C ARG A 24 3.49 -1.39 11.82
N ALA A 25 3.19 -2.65 11.52
CA ALA A 25 3.40 -3.22 10.19
C ALA A 25 2.51 -2.52 9.14
N TYR A 26 1.23 -2.29 9.45
CA TYR A 26 0.32 -1.55 8.57
C TYR A 26 0.77 -0.11 8.39
N LYS A 27 1.11 0.59 9.49
CA LYS A 27 1.64 1.96 9.47
C LYS A 27 2.85 2.03 8.54
N SER A 28 3.87 1.21 8.77
CA SER A 28 5.09 1.20 7.97
C SER A 28 4.82 1.01 6.47
N ASP A 29 3.92 0.07 6.11
CA ASP A 29 3.58 -0.17 4.71
C ASP A 29 2.87 1.02 4.05
N ILE A 30 1.94 1.68 4.77
CA ILE A 30 1.22 2.84 4.27
C ILE A 30 2.17 4.01 4.08
N TYR A 31 3.04 4.28 5.06
CA TYR A 31 4.01 5.38 4.96
C TYR A 31 4.99 5.18 3.80
N GLU A 32 5.48 3.96 3.58
CA GLU A 32 6.35 3.68 2.45
C GLU A 32 5.65 3.95 1.10
N PHE A 33 4.37 3.61 0.98
CA PHE A 33 3.59 3.93 -0.21
C PHE A 33 3.41 5.45 -0.39
N VAL A 34 3.12 6.19 0.69
CA VAL A 34 3.00 7.66 0.63
C VAL A 34 4.34 8.29 0.21
N GLN A 35 5.46 7.82 0.76
CA GLN A 35 6.79 8.29 0.38
C GLN A 35 7.05 8.03 -1.10
N PHE A 36 6.75 6.83 -1.59
CA PHE A 36 6.87 6.49 -3.00
C PHE A 36 6.07 7.44 -3.91
N LEU A 37 4.80 7.71 -3.57
CA LEU A 37 3.97 8.65 -4.34
C LEU A 37 4.54 10.07 -4.35
N GLY A 38 5.11 10.51 -3.21
CA GLY A 38 5.75 11.82 -3.10
C GLY A 38 7.04 11.92 -3.92
N GLU A 39 7.82 10.86 -4.03
CA GLU A 39 9.02 10.82 -4.87
C GLU A 39 8.69 10.81 -6.37
N THR A 40 7.49 10.35 -6.74
CA THR A 40 7.07 10.24 -8.15
C THR A 40 6.39 11.52 -8.66
N ASN A 41 5.88 12.36 -7.75
CA ASN A 41 5.30 13.64 -8.07
C ASN A 41 6.38 14.72 -7.88
N ASP A 42 6.88 15.30 -8.97
CA ASP A 42 7.92 16.35 -9.03
C ASP A 42 7.55 17.69 -8.32
N GLN A 43 6.60 17.67 -7.38
CA GLN A 43 6.05 18.85 -6.71
C GLN A 43 6.10 18.63 -5.20
N ASP A 44 6.55 19.65 -4.45
CA ASP A 44 6.51 19.78 -2.98
C ASP A 44 5.07 19.73 -2.39
N GLU A 45 4.10 19.23 -3.15
CA GLU A 45 2.71 19.09 -2.74
C GLU A 45 2.49 17.81 -1.94
N THR A 46 1.62 17.92 -0.93
CA THR A 46 1.19 16.79 -0.12
C THR A 46 0.44 15.76 -0.98
N VAL A 47 0.90 14.51 -0.97
CA VAL A 47 0.28 13.38 -1.70
C VAL A 47 -1.20 13.21 -1.33
N ASP A 48 -2.11 13.46 -2.26
CA ASP A 48 -3.55 13.21 -2.06
C ASP A 48 -3.87 11.71 -2.16
N LEU A 49 -4.14 11.10 -1.01
CA LEU A 49 -4.50 9.68 -0.92
C LEU A 49 -5.88 9.35 -1.49
N THR A 50 -6.73 10.35 -1.76
CA THR A 50 -8.05 10.15 -2.38
C THR A 50 -7.99 10.15 -3.90
N ALA A 51 -6.90 10.66 -4.49
CA ALA A 51 -6.69 10.75 -5.93
C ALA A 51 -5.83 9.59 -6.49
N VAL A 52 -5.44 8.62 -5.65
CA VAL A 52 -4.59 7.49 -6.06
C VAL A 52 -5.30 6.61 -7.07
N THR A 53 -4.61 6.34 -8.19
CA THR A 53 -5.15 5.58 -9.30
C THR A 53 -4.60 4.15 -9.34
N ALA A 54 -5.26 3.28 -10.11
CA ALA A 54 -4.73 1.94 -10.39
C ALA A 54 -3.37 1.97 -11.14
N LEU A 55 -3.03 3.07 -11.82
CA LEU A 55 -1.71 3.22 -12.44
C LEU A 55 -0.62 3.39 -11.39
N ASP A 56 -0.85 4.24 -10.38
CA ASP A 56 0.09 4.47 -9.28
C ASP A 56 0.40 3.18 -8.52
N VAL A 57 -0.64 2.35 -8.30
CA VAL A 57 -0.48 1.02 -7.69
C VAL A 57 0.39 0.09 -8.54
N ARG A 58 0.22 0.09 -9.87
CA ARG A 58 1.07 -0.72 -10.78
C ARG A 58 2.51 -0.23 -10.80
N VAL A 59 2.73 1.08 -10.75
CA VAL A 59 4.06 1.69 -10.72
C VAL A 59 4.75 1.37 -9.40
N PHE A 60 4.04 1.45 -8.27
CA PHE A 60 4.54 1.02 -6.96
C PHE A 60 4.92 -0.46 -6.93
N LEU A 61 4.06 -1.35 -7.45
CA LEU A 61 4.40 -2.77 -7.52
C LEU A 61 5.65 -3.04 -8.36
N SER A 62 5.80 -2.33 -9.48
CA SER A 62 6.98 -2.45 -10.34
C SER A 62 8.23 -2.02 -9.59
N HIS A 63 8.18 -0.89 -8.88
CA HIS A 63 9.25 -0.41 -8.01
C HIS A 63 9.64 -1.46 -6.94
N LEU A 64 8.66 -2.06 -6.24
CA LEU A 64 8.95 -3.09 -5.24
C LEU A 64 9.64 -4.32 -5.85
N TYR A 65 9.22 -4.75 -7.04
CA TYR A 65 9.86 -5.87 -7.73
C TYR A 65 11.28 -5.53 -8.19
N GLU A 66 11.52 -4.33 -8.72
CA GLU A 66 12.83 -3.85 -9.16
C GLU A 66 13.81 -3.67 -7.99
N ARG A 67 13.30 -3.24 -6.83
CA ARG A 67 14.06 -3.17 -5.58
C ARG A 67 14.44 -4.54 -5.02
N GLY A 68 13.85 -5.62 -5.54
CA GLY A 68 14.15 -6.99 -5.14
C GLY A 68 13.39 -7.47 -3.90
N ASP A 69 12.28 -6.81 -3.53
CA ASP A 69 11.47 -7.22 -2.39
C ASP A 69 10.92 -8.64 -2.59
N SER A 70 10.95 -9.43 -1.52
CA SER A 70 10.42 -10.79 -1.58
C SER A 70 8.92 -10.78 -1.88
N THR A 71 8.42 -11.81 -2.57
CA THR A 71 6.97 -11.96 -2.82
C THR A 71 6.14 -11.92 -1.54
N ARG A 72 6.68 -12.41 -0.42
CA ARG A 72 6.04 -12.36 0.90
C ARG A 72 5.93 -10.92 1.40
N THR A 73 6.99 -10.13 1.24
CA THR A 73 7.02 -8.71 1.60
C THR A 73 5.99 -7.92 0.77
N ILE A 74 6.00 -8.11 -0.55
CA ILE A 74 5.08 -7.44 -1.48
C ILE A 74 3.63 -7.82 -1.16
N ALA A 75 3.35 -9.11 -0.90
CA ALA A 75 2.01 -9.57 -0.53
C ALA A 75 1.51 -8.95 0.78
N ARG A 76 2.38 -8.82 1.78
CA ARG A 76 2.06 -8.13 3.04
C ARG A 76 1.71 -6.66 2.78
N LYS A 77 2.54 -5.94 2.02
CA LYS A 77 2.31 -4.53 1.67
C LYS A 77 0.98 -4.31 0.95
N VAL A 78 0.69 -5.13 -0.08
CA VAL A 78 -0.59 -5.05 -0.80
C VAL A 78 -1.77 -5.35 0.10
N SER A 79 -1.64 -6.29 1.04
CA SER A 79 -2.73 -6.60 1.99
C SER A 79 -2.99 -5.43 2.95
N SER A 80 -1.93 -4.79 3.46
CA SER A 80 -2.01 -3.60 4.31
C SER A 80 -2.69 -2.45 3.57
N LEU A 81 -2.24 -2.15 2.34
CA LEU A 81 -2.76 -1.05 1.53
C LEU A 81 -4.20 -1.32 1.09
N ARG A 82 -4.53 -2.53 0.64
CA ARG A 82 -5.92 -2.90 0.31
C ARG A 82 -6.85 -2.66 1.49
N SER A 83 -6.46 -3.08 2.69
CA SER A 83 -7.27 -2.88 3.90
C SER A 83 -7.43 -1.41 4.26
N PHE A 84 -6.39 -0.59 4.05
CA PHE A 84 -6.46 0.86 4.24
C PHE A 84 -7.44 1.51 3.25
N TYR A 85 -7.36 1.17 1.96
CA TYR A 85 -8.27 1.73 0.95
C TYR A 85 -9.70 1.18 1.09
N GLU A 86 -9.90 -0.06 1.56
CA GLU A 86 -11.23 -0.56 1.96
C GLU A 86 -11.81 0.26 3.12
N PHE A 87 -10.97 0.70 4.07
CA PHE A 87 -11.42 1.60 5.14
C PHE A 87 -11.83 2.96 4.58
N LEU A 88 -11.09 3.54 3.64
CA LEU A 88 -11.44 4.82 3.01
C LEU A 88 -12.76 4.72 2.23
N GLU A 89 -12.92 3.67 1.43
CA GLU A 89 -14.13 3.40 0.65
C GLU A 89 -15.36 3.24 1.57
N ARG A 90 -15.23 2.49 2.67
CA ARG A 90 -16.31 2.34 3.68
C ARG A 90 -16.70 3.62 4.40
N ASN A 91 -15.81 4.62 4.40
CA ASN A 91 -16.05 5.92 5.02
C ASN A 91 -16.37 7.00 3.96
N ASP A 92 -16.75 6.59 2.74
CA ASP A 92 -17.11 7.47 1.63
C ASP A 92 -16.03 8.51 1.27
N ALA A 93 -14.75 8.22 1.61
CA ALA A 93 -13.63 9.11 1.30
C ALA A 93 -13.12 8.93 -0.14
N ILE A 94 -13.43 7.79 -0.76
CA ILE A 94 -13.15 7.46 -2.16
C ILE A 94 -14.30 6.61 -2.70
N ASP A 95 -14.52 6.65 -4.02
CA ASP A 95 -15.57 5.86 -4.67
C ASP A 95 -15.17 4.40 -4.90
N HIS A 96 -13.87 4.16 -5.15
CA HIS A 96 -13.34 2.85 -5.54
C HIS A 96 -11.95 2.60 -4.97
N ASN A 97 -11.72 1.39 -4.47
CA ASN A 97 -10.41 0.98 -3.97
C ASN A 97 -9.39 0.73 -5.11
N PRO A 98 -8.29 1.51 -5.22
CA PRO A 98 -7.29 1.34 -6.28
C PRO A 98 -6.46 0.05 -6.16
N PHE A 99 -6.50 -0.62 -5.00
CA PHE A 99 -5.87 -1.92 -4.76
C PHE A 99 -6.82 -3.11 -5.00
N GLU A 100 -8.06 -2.85 -5.38
CA GLU A 100 -9.00 -3.88 -5.79
C GLU A 100 -8.52 -4.55 -7.09
N GLY A 101 -8.69 -5.88 -7.19
CA GLY A 101 -8.28 -6.64 -8.37
C GLY A 101 -6.77 -6.75 -8.61
N VAL A 102 -5.92 -6.15 -7.77
CA VAL A 102 -4.45 -6.28 -7.86
C VAL A 102 -4.02 -7.74 -7.77
N GLN A 103 -3.40 -8.23 -8.85
CA GLN A 103 -2.83 -9.56 -8.95
C GLN A 103 -1.31 -9.50 -8.80
N LEU A 104 -0.78 -10.24 -7.83
CA LEU A 104 0.65 -10.37 -7.64
C LEU A 104 1.23 -11.41 -8.58
N LYS A 105 2.44 -11.17 -9.08
CA LYS A 105 3.20 -12.20 -9.79
C LYS A 105 3.41 -13.37 -8.83
N LYS A 106 2.88 -14.55 -9.18
CA LYS A 106 3.25 -15.80 -8.50
C LYS A 106 4.77 -15.95 -8.61
N ARG A 107 5.40 -16.57 -7.62
CA ARG A 107 6.82 -16.96 -7.70
C ARG A 107 7.03 -17.74 -9.01
N GLY A 108 7.55 -17.07 -10.03
CA GLY A 108 8.15 -17.71 -11.17
C GLY A 108 9.51 -18.21 -10.72
N ASN A 109 9.79 -19.49 -10.93
CA ASN A 109 11.13 -20.03 -10.79
C ASN A 109 12.08 -19.09 -11.53
N ILE A 110 13.03 -18.52 -10.81
CA ILE A 110 14.10 -17.71 -11.38
C ILE A 110 14.87 -18.68 -12.27
N CYS A 111 14.61 -18.66 -13.59
CA CYS A 111 15.52 -19.27 -14.54
C CYS A 111 16.84 -18.52 -14.39
N HIS A 112 17.85 -19.18 -13.80
CA HIS A 112 19.23 -18.80 -13.94
C HIS A 112 19.53 -18.74 -15.45
N ALA A 113 19.50 -17.55 -16.03
CA ALA A 113 20.26 -17.30 -17.24
C ALA A 113 21.71 -17.19 -16.79
N ILE A 114 22.41 -18.31 -16.86
CA ILE A 114 23.87 -18.37 -16.80
C ILE A 114 24.37 -17.55 -17.99
N LEU A 115 25.13 -16.49 -17.72
CA LEU A 115 26.12 -15.94 -18.64
C LEU A 115 27.48 -16.53 -18.28
#